data_AF-A0A3D2VVD9-F1
#
_entry.id   AF-A0A3D2VVD9-F1
#
_cell.length_a   1.000
_cell.length_b   1.000
_cell.length_c   1.000
_cell.angle_alpha   90.00
_cell.angle_beta   90.00
_cell.angle_gamma   90.00
#
_symmetry.space_group_name_H-M   'P 1'
#
loop_
_entity.id
_entity.type
_entity.pdbx_description
1 polymer ?
#
loop_
_entity_poly.entity_id
_entity_poly.type
_entity_poly.pdbx_seq_one_letter_code
_entity_poly.pdbx_strand_id
1 'polypeptide(L)'
;MMMAMQQPEINADERQVSVRRRILGSNASPVPESDVQETTRSAKSWFDEALARLKCFKEIVGTLSWLKTVVASVVGMGVVFYSSSSHTNLLAELFPQANGGAQFSWSNPDYSVKTGFDSECAKPELTNVFGFFGAASGLRLQYGVIPTMRDGGWGVHWDSTAAKHFDASGFDYFSFWVRGSSGDEVFAIGMKDADAKETKIDSKEWIVTNALKNGVEVIVPLTEFKGVNKGLLNNISISFNANQGSGSLCIDNLSFGKQSTRA
;
A
#
# COMPACT_ATOMS: atom_id res chain seq x y z
N MET A 1 -43.04 -38.51 -11.86
CA MET A 1 -43.63 -37.53 -10.91
C MET A 1 -42.70 -36.32 -10.93
N MET A 2 -43.01 -35.32 -11.75
CA MET A 2 -42.15 -34.14 -11.98
C MET A 2 -42.53 -33.05 -10.98
N MET A 3 -41.56 -32.58 -10.18
CA MET A 3 -41.76 -31.42 -9.30
C MET A 3 -41.31 -30.16 -10.04
N ALA A 4 -42.26 -29.27 -10.29
CA ALA A 4 -41.99 -27.92 -10.78
C ALA A 4 -41.47 -27.06 -9.62
N MET A 5 -40.27 -26.50 -9.76
CA MET A 5 -39.74 -25.48 -8.86
C MET A 5 -40.26 -24.11 -9.31
N GLN A 6 -41.03 -23.45 -8.45
CA GLN A 6 -41.40 -22.04 -8.57
C GLN A 6 -40.21 -21.16 -8.17
N GLN A 7 -39.82 -20.23 -9.05
CA GLN A 7 -38.90 -19.13 -8.73
C GLN A 7 -39.65 -18.02 -7.97
N PRO A 8 -39.04 -17.40 -6.94
CA PRO A 8 -39.60 -16.23 -6.29
C PRO A 8 -39.26 -14.94 -7.06
N GLU A 9 -40.29 -14.14 -7.33
CA GLU A 9 -40.18 -12.75 -7.80
C GLU A 9 -39.62 -11.87 -6.67
N ILE A 10 -38.50 -11.18 -6.94
CA ILE A 10 -37.92 -10.20 -6.03
C ILE A 10 -38.44 -8.83 -6.43
N ASN A 11 -39.23 -8.25 -5.53
CA ASN A 11 -39.81 -6.91 -5.65
C ASN A 11 -38.78 -5.87 -5.19
N ALA A 12 -38.23 -5.09 -6.12
CA ALA A 12 -37.32 -3.99 -5.84
C ALA A 12 -38.12 -2.69 -5.76
N ASP A 13 -38.54 -2.31 -4.56
CA ASP A 13 -39.09 -0.98 -4.31
C ASP A 13 -38.04 -0.09 -3.66
N GLU A 14 -37.77 1.00 -4.36
CA GLU A 14 -36.62 1.88 -4.28
C GLU A 14 -36.96 3.07 -3.38
N ARG A 15 -36.44 3.11 -2.15
CA ARG A 15 -36.51 4.31 -1.29
C ARG A 15 -35.18 5.05 -1.29
N GLN A 16 -35.05 6.03 -2.17
CA GLN A 16 -34.02 7.06 -2.10
C GLN A 16 -34.29 8.01 -0.93
N VAL A 17 -33.40 8.05 0.05
CA VAL A 17 -33.39 9.03 1.13
C VAL A 17 -32.45 10.17 0.75
N SER A 18 -33.01 11.36 0.51
CA SER A 18 -32.26 12.58 0.21
C SER A 18 -31.47 13.07 1.43
N VAL A 19 -30.14 13.08 1.35
CA VAL A 19 -29.27 13.65 2.39
C VAL A 19 -29.04 15.14 2.11
N ARG A 20 -29.60 15.99 2.97
CA ARG A 20 -29.52 17.45 2.93
C ARG A 20 -28.21 17.94 3.56
N ARG A 21 -27.23 18.38 2.75
CA ARG A 21 -26.00 19.03 3.25
C ARG A 21 -26.32 20.44 3.77
N ARG A 22 -26.01 20.72 5.04
CA ARG A 22 -25.98 22.08 5.60
C ARG A 22 -24.65 22.74 5.23
N ILE A 23 -24.74 23.86 4.52
CA ILE A 23 -23.65 24.80 4.30
C ILE A 23 -23.59 25.69 5.54
N LEU A 24 -22.51 25.61 6.31
CA LEU A 24 -22.22 26.56 7.40
C LEU A 24 -21.51 27.78 6.80
N GLY A 25 -22.14 28.95 7.00
CA GLY A 25 -21.67 30.24 6.56
C GLY A 25 -20.43 30.70 7.32
N SER A 26 -19.49 31.27 6.57
CA SER A 26 -18.31 31.98 7.06
C SER A 26 -18.67 33.45 7.24
N ASN A 27 -18.72 33.91 8.50
CA ASN A 27 -18.78 35.34 8.83
C ASN A 27 -17.37 35.93 8.76
N ALA A 28 -17.17 36.85 7.81
CA ALA A 28 -15.97 37.68 7.75
C ALA A 28 -16.17 38.94 8.62
N SER A 29 -15.26 39.18 9.55
CA SER A 29 -15.09 40.47 10.23
C SER A 29 -13.94 41.25 9.61
N PRO A 30 -14.05 42.59 9.50
CA PRO A 30 -13.01 43.44 8.93
C PRO A 30 -11.86 43.65 9.93
N VAL A 31 -10.63 43.50 9.46
CA VAL A 31 -9.39 43.80 10.20
C VAL A 31 -8.89 45.18 9.79
N PRO A 32 -8.38 46.02 10.72
CA PRO A 32 -8.03 47.41 10.44
C PRO A 32 -6.75 47.54 9.63
N GLU A 33 -6.80 48.51 8.73
CA GLU A 33 -5.73 49.02 7.89
C GLU A 33 -4.71 49.78 8.76
N SER A 34 -3.47 49.28 8.82
CA SER A 34 -2.35 49.98 9.43
C SER A 34 -1.22 50.11 8.42
N ASP A 35 -0.90 51.36 8.11
CA ASP A 35 0.22 51.82 7.31
C ASP A 35 1.54 51.11 7.65
N VAL A 36 2.12 50.45 6.65
CA VAL A 36 3.53 50.03 6.67
C VAL A 36 4.17 50.54 5.38
N GLN A 37 4.68 51.76 5.49
CA GLN A 37 5.57 52.39 4.53
C GLN A 37 7.01 51.90 4.78
N GLU A 38 7.77 51.80 3.68
CA GLU A 38 9.24 51.63 3.63
C GLU A 38 9.86 50.25 3.94
N THR A 39 10.02 49.42 2.90
CA THR A 39 11.25 48.61 2.68
C THR A 39 11.30 47.98 1.27
N THR A 40 10.99 48.74 0.21
CA THR A 40 10.98 48.22 -1.18
C THR A 40 12.35 48.25 -1.89
N ARG A 41 13.47 48.48 -1.19
CA ARG A 41 14.80 48.55 -1.82
C ARG A 41 15.71 47.31 -1.68
N SER A 42 15.28 46.22 -1.05
CA SER A 42 16.14 45.04 -0.85
C SER A 42 15.80 43.80 -1.70
N ALA A 43 14.55 43.63 -2.14
CA ALA A 43 14.15 42.41 -2.85
C ALA A 43 14.71 42.34 -4.28
N LYS A 44 14.81 43.47 -4.98
CA LYS A 44 15.24 43.48 -6.39
C LYS A 44 16.71 43.11 -6.55
N SER A 45 17.60 43.60 -5.68
CA SER A 45 19.03 43.27 -5.78
C SER A 45 19.31 41.80 -5.43
N TRP A 46 18.54 41.23 -4.49
CA TRP A 46 18.64 39.81 -4.18
C TRP A 46 18.19 38.91 -5.33
N PHE A 47 17.09 39.29 -6.02
CA PHE A 47 16.62 38.57 -7.21
C PHE A 47 17.61 38.67 -8.38
N ASP A 48 18.22 39.83 -8.60
CA ASP A 48 19.21 40.02 -9.67
C ASP A 48 20.49 39.21 -9.40
N GLU A 49 20.93 39.10 -8.14
CA GLU A 49 22.08 38.26 -7.77
C GLU A 49 21.76 36.76 -7.88
N ALA A 50 20.55 36.34 -7.51
CA ALA A 50 20.11 34.95 -7.66
C ALA A 50 20.03 34.53 -9.15
N LEU A 51 19.52 35.42 -10.01
CA LEU A 51 19.44 35.19 -11.46
C LEU A 51 20.83 35.10 -12.11
N ALA A 52 21.79 35.91 -11.66
CA ALA A 52 23.17 35.83 -12.14
C ALA A 52 23.84 34.49 -11.77
N ARG A 53 23.61 33.99 -10.55
CA ARG A 53 24.13 32.67 -10.13
C ARG A 53 23.48 31.50 -10.88
N LEU A 54 22.17 31.59 -11.18
CA LEU A 54 21.45 30.59 -11.98
C LEU A 54 21.94 30.53 -13.43
N LYS A 55 22.32 31.66 -14.04
CA LYS A 55 22.93 31.68 -15.38
C LYS A 55 24.26 30.94 -15.44
N CYS A 56 25.12 31.10 -14.43
CA CYS A 56 26.39 30.38 -14.33
C CYS A 56 26.16 28.85 -14.24
N PHE A 57 25.13 28.42 -13.52
CA PHE A 57 24.80 27.00 -13.40
C PHE A 57 24.36 26.36 -14.73
N LYS A 58 23.70 27.13 -15.62
CA LYS A 58 23.27 26.63 -16.93
C LYS A 58 24.45 26.31 -17.86
N GLU A 59 25.55 27.06 -17.79
CA GLU A 59 26.74 26.77 -18.60
C GLU A 59 27.54 25.56 -18.07
N ILE A 60 27.54 25.36 -16.74
CA ILE A 60 28.15 24.17 -16.11
C ILE A 60 27.37 22.90 -16.47
N VAL A 61 26.04 22.95 -16.54
CA VAL A 61 25.22 21.81 -16.96
C VAL A 61 25.40 21.49 -18.46
N GLY A 62 25.64 22.50 -19.30
CA GLY A 62 25.93 22.31 -20.73
C GLY A 62 27.26 21.59 -20.98
N THR A 63 28.30 21.90 -20.19
CA THR A 63 29.63 21.26 -20.29
C THR A 63 29.67 19.83 -19.73
N LEU A 64 28.82 19.51 -18.75
CA LEU A 64 28.65 18.14 -18.23
C LEU A 64 27.89 17.20 -19.18
N SER A 65 27.17 17.72 -20.17
CA SER A 65 26.46 16.90 -21.17
C SER A 65 27.42 16.13 -22.08
N TRP A 66 28.56 16.72 -22.44
CA TRP A 66 29.57 16.05 -23.27
C TRP A 66 30.28 14.89 -22.56
N LEU A 67 30.32 14.91 -21.22
CA LEU A 67 30.90 13.82 -20.42
C LEU A 67 30.05 12.53 -20.49
N LYS A 68 28.73 12.64 -20.71
CA LYS A 68 27.85 11.46 -20.86
C LYS A 68 28.15 10.67 -22.14
N THR A 69 28.62 11.32 -23.20
CA THR A 69 28.93 10.65 -24.47
C THR A 69 30.26 9.91 -24.41
N VAL A 70 31.22 10.35 -23.58
CA VAL A 70 32.53 9.70 -23.46
C VAL A 70 32.48 8.43 -22.58
N VAL A 71 31.57 8.37 -21.60
CA VAL A 71 31.40 7.14 -20.78
C VAL A 71 30.66 6.03 -21.54
N ALA A 72 29.93 6.35 -22.61
CA ALA A 72 29.18 5.36 -23.41
C ALA A 72 30.06 4.50 -24.35
N SER A 73 31.35 4.83 -24.54
CA SER A 73 32.18 4.17 -25.55
C SER A 73 33.30 3.26 -25.00
N VAL A 74 33.43 3.09 -23.67
CA VAL A 74 34.52 2.28 -23.07
C VAL A 74 34.02 1.09 -22.24
N VAL A 75 32.71 0.93 -22.05
CA VAL A 75 32.14 -0.27 -21.40
C VAL A 75 31.49 -1.18 -22.46
N GLY A 76 32.26 -1.52 -23.49
CA GLY A 76 32.03 -2.73 -24.26
C GLY A 76 32.57 -3.92 -23.45
N MET A 77 31.72 -4.94 -23.24
CA MET A 77 32.04 -6.18 -22.51
C MET A 77 32.25 -6.03 -21.00
N GLY A 78 31.16 -5.75 -20.29
CA GLY A 78 31.08 -6.01 -18.86
C GLY A 78 29.64 -6.33 -18.50
N VAL A 79 29.33 -7.61 -18.40
CA VAL A 79 28.04 -8.11 -17.97
C VAL A 79 27.69 -7.51 -16.61
N VAL A 80 26.58 -6.77 -16.51
CA VAL A 80 26.03 -6.39 -15.21
C VAL A 80 24.80 -7.25 -14.95
N PHE A 81 25.04 -8.41 -14.34
CA PHE A 81 23.97 -9.14 -13.66
C PHE A 81 23.63 -8.39 -12.39
N TYR A 82 22.51 -7.66 -12.37
CA TYR A 82 21.81 -7.40 -11.12
C TYR A 82 20.87 -8.57 -10.85
N SER A 83 21.45 -9.73 -10.51
CA SER A 83 20.71 -10.77 -9.82
C SER A 83 21.11 -10.70 -8.36
N SER A 84 20.57 -9.71 -7.66
CA SER A 84 20.64 -9.65 -6.20
C SER A 84 19.63 -10.65 -5.62
N SER A 85 19.89 -11.94 -5.78
CA SER A 85 19.28 -12.97 -4.94
C SER A 85 19.97 -12.93 -3.57
N SER A 86 19.75 -11.87 -2.80
CA SER A 86 20.07 -11.90 -1.38
C SER A 86 18.98 -12.69 -0.67
N HIS A 87 19.24 -13.99 -0.57
CA HIS A 87 18.46 -14.95 0.19
C HIS A 87 18.29 -14.48 1.64
N THR A 88 17.05 -14.55 2.15
CA THR A 88 16.61 -14.32 3.55
C THR A 88 16.93 -12.92 4.06
N ASN A 89 16.05 -11.91 3.89
CA ASN A 89 15.06 -11.58 4.92
C ASN A 89 13.91 -10.67 4.42
N LEU A 90 13.55 -10.71 3.13
CA LEU A 90 12.48 -9.84 2.59
C LEU A 90 11.13 -10.02 3.31
N LEU A 91 10.82 -11.23 3.78
CA LEU A 91 9.64 -11.48 4.58
C LEU A 91 9.74 -10.91 6.01
N ALA A 92 10.92 -10.94 6.63
CA ALA A 92 11.11 -10.37 7.96
C ALA A 92 11.19 -8.83 7.92
N GLU A 93 11.57 -8.24 6.79
CA GLU A 93 11.44 -6.79 6.56
C GLU A 93 9.97 -6.40 6.35
N LEU A 94 9.27 -7.15 5.50
CA LEU A 94 7.85 -6.91 5.20
C LEU A 94 6.94 -7.21 6.40
N PHE A 95 7.26 -8.26 7.16
CA PHE A 95 6.49 -8.77 8.29
C PHE A 95 7.43 -9.25 9.41
N PRO A 96 7.91 -8.34 10.28
CA PRO A 96 8.91 -8.65 11.31
C PRO A 96 8.50 -9.74 12.32
N GLN A 97 7.20 -9.98 12.47
CA GLN A 97 6.64 -10.97 13.38
C GLN A 97 6.45 -12.36 12.73
N ALA A 98 6.80 -12.53 11.45
CA ALA A 98 6.69 -13.78 10.72
C ALA A 98 7.76 -14.82 11.11
N ASN A 99 8.15 -14.91 12.38
CA ASN A 99 9.19 -15.86 12.81
C ASN A 99 8.80 -17.30 12.41
N GLY A 100 9.58 -17.89 11.50
CA GLY A 100 9.35 -19.19 10.89
C GLY A 100 8.14 -19.29 9.95
N GLY A 101 7.41 -18.19 9.73
CA GLY A 101 6.38 -18.09 8.70
C GLY A 101 7.01 -18.11 7.30
N ALA A 102 6.26 -18.66 6.35
CA ALA A 102 6.64 -18.70 4.94
C ALA A 102 5.65 -17.88 4.12
N GLN A 103 6.16 -17.16 3.12
CA GLN A 103 5.31 -16.53 2.12
C GLN A 103 4.73 -17.60 1.18
N PHE A 104 3.49 -17.41 0.76
CA PHE A 104 2.88 -18.23 -0.27
C PHE A 104 2.10 -17.35 -1.25
N SER A 105 2.03 -17.80 -2.50
CA SER A 105 1.21 -17.19 -3.55
C SER A 105 0.30 -18.27 -4.10
N TRP A 106 -0.95 -17.92 -4.38
CA TRP A 106 -1.86 -18.79 -5.09
C TRP A 106 -2.54 -18.02 -6.22
N SER A 107 -2.67 -18.67 -7.36
CA SER A 107 -3.29 -18.09 -8.54
C SER A 107 -4.04 -19.18 -9.26
N ASN A 108 -5.25 -18.90 -9.73
CA ASN A 108 -6.03 -19.84 -10.51
C ASN A 108 -6.84 -19.10 -11.58
N PRO A 109 -6.43 -19.15 -12.86
CA PRO A 109 -5.35 -19.93 -13.46
C PRO A 109 -3.96 -19.39 -13.11
N ASP A 110 -2.92 -20.13 -13.51
CA ASP A 110 -1.52 -19.72 -13.37
C ASP A 110 -1.35 -18.27 -13.88
N TYR A 111 -0.64 -17.45 -13.09
CA TYR A 111 -0.33 -16.04 -13.36
C TYR A 111 -1.46 -15.02 -13.16
N SER A 112 -2.61 -15.38 -12.59
CA SER A 112 -3.60 -14.36 -12.18
C SER A 112 -3.08 -13.40 -11.11
N VAL A 113 -2.03 -13.81 -10.39
CA VAL A 113 -1.29 -12.98 -9.43
C VAL A 113 0.21 -13.16 -9.65
N LYS A 114 0.94 -12.05 -9.73
CA LYS A 114 2.40 -11.97 -9.75
C LYS A 114 2.88 -11.19 -8.54
N THR A 115 3.92 -11.67 -7.91
CA THR A 115 4.47 -11.08 -6.69
C THR A 115 5.96 -10.85 -6.83
N GLY A 116 6.46 -9.71 -6.38
CA GLY A 116 7.88 -9.41 -6.35
C GLY A 116 8.19 -8.31 -5.35
N PHE A 117 9.42 -8.25 -4.86
CA PHE A 117 9.86 -7.14 -4.01
C PHE A 117 10.42 -6.02 -4.88
N ASP A 118 9.99 -4.79 -4.59
CA ASP A 118 10.33 -3.61 -5.38
C ASP A 118 10.62 -2.42 -4.46
N SER A 119 11.71 -1.71 -4.71
CA SER A 119 12.09 -0.52 -3.93
C SER A 119 11.08 0.60 -4.08
N GLU A 120 10.35 0.67 -5.20
CA GLU A 120 9.26 1.63 -5.37
C GLU A 120 8.04 1.29 -4.51
N CYS A 121 7.95 0.07 -3.98
CA CYS A 121 6.86 -0.34 -3.10
C CYS A 121 7.14 -0.14 -1.62
N ALA A 122 8.31 0.38 -1.24
CA ALA A 122 8.58 0.75 0.15
C ALA A 122 7.67 1.92 0.60
N LYS A 123 7.21 1.87 1.85
CA LYS A 123 6.50 2.99 2.49
C LYS A 123 7.42 4.20 2.50
N PRO A 124 6.98 5.38 2.01
CA PRO A 124 7.79 6.58 2.09
C PRO A 124 7.94 6.97 3.56
N GLU A 125 9.14 6.81 4.11
CA GLU A 125 9.50 7.37 5.40
C GLU A 125 9.98 8.81 5.18
N LEU A 126 9.53 9.73 6.04
CA LEU A 126 10.03 11.11 6.04
C LEU A 126 11.52 11.05 6.34
N THR A 127 12.32 11.22 5.30
CA THR A 127 13.78 11.20 5.39
C THR A 127 14.23 12.35 6.27
N ASN A 128 14.88 12.02 7.38
CA ASN A 128 15.67 13.02 8.10
C ASN A 128 16.80 13.49 7.16
N VAL A 129 17.15 14.78 7.21
CA VAL A 129 18.19 15.46 6.40
C VAL A 129 19.55 14.75 6.37
N PHE A 130 19.78 13.83 7.30
CA PHE A 130 21.03 13.07 7.45
C PHE A 130 21.05 11.70 6.75
N GLY A 131 19.99 11.36 6.01
CA GLY A 131 19.95 10.25 5.05
C GLY A 131 20.30 8.89 5.63
N PHE A 132 19.35 8.16 6.21
CA PHE A 132 19.47 6.72 6.42
C PHE A 132 18.12 5.98 6.27
N PHE A 133 18.25 4.66 6.10
CA PHE A 133 17.41 3.71 5.37
C PHE A 133 16.01 3.44 5.93
N GLY A 134 14.98 3.81 5.17
CA GLY A 134 13.69 3.09 5.23
C GLY A 134 13.84 1.70 4.59
N ALA A 135 12.84 0.83 4.77
CA ALA A 135 12.82 -0.50 4.17
C ALA A 135 13.26 -0.44 2.70
N ALA A 136 14.25 -1.26 2.31
CA ALA A 136 14.85 -1.17 0.98
C ALA A 136 13.87 -1.57 -0.13
N SER A 137 12.79 -2.28 0.23
CA SER A 137 11.77 -2.75 -0.71
C SER A 137 10.45 -3.08 -0.01
N GLY A 138 9.34 -2.90 -0.72
CA GLY A 138 8.03 -3.43 -0.35
C GLY A 138 7.57 -4.52 -1.32
N LEU A 139 6.46 -5.18 -1.00
CA LEU A 139 5.85 -6.21 -1.83
C LEU A 139 4.98 -5.59 -2.93
N ARG A 140 5.32 -5.84 -4.19
CA ARG A 140 4.48 -5.56 -5.35
C ARG A 140 3.60 -6.77 -5.66
N LEU A 141 2.28 -6.59 -5.65
CA LEU A 141 1.29 -7.55 -6.13
C LEU A 141 0.66 -7.01 -7.42
N GLN A 142 0.83 -7.71 -8.52
CA GLN A 142 0.12 -7.45 -9.77
C GLN A 142 -0.93 -8.54 -9.96
N TYR A 143 -2.18 -8.16 -10.18
CA TYR A 143 -3.26 -9.12 -10.31
C TYR A 143 -4.14 -8.81 -11.52
N GLY A 144 -4.72 -9.86 -12.09
CA GLY A 144 -5.69 -9.78 -13.17
C GLY A 144 -6.68 -10.92 -13.06
N VAL A 145 -7.86 -10.62 -12.53
CA VAL A 145 -8.96 -11.57 -12.38
C VAL A 145 -10.07 -11.17 -13.33
N ILE A 146 -10.47 -12.09 -14.20
CA ILE A 146 -11.65 -11.94 -15.07
C ILE A 146 -12.82 -12.76 -14.50
N PRO A 147 -14.08 -12.47 -14.85
CA PRO A 147 -15.26 -13.15 -14.29
C PRO A 147 -15.25 -14.67 -14.37
N THR A 148 -14.51 -15.24 -15.34
CA THR A 148 -14.38 -16.69 -15.56
C THR A 148 -13.17 -17.32 -14.86
N MET A 149 -12.34 -16.52 -14.19
CA MET A 149 -11.18 -17.00 -13.42
C MET A 149 -11.56 -17.18 -11.95
N ARG A 150 -10.84 -18.08 -11.28
CA ARG A 150 -11.00 -18.33 -9.85
C ARG A 150 -10.15 -17.33 -9.06
N ASP A 151 -10.37 -17.29 -7.75
CA ASP A 151 -9.69 -16.37 -6.85
C ASP A 151 -8.17 -16.60 -6.84
N GLY A 152 -7.42 -15.53 -6.58
CA GLY A 152 -5.96 -15.55 -6.40
C GLY A 152 -5.54 -14.73 -5.20
N GLY A 153 -4.26 -14.74 -4.85
CA GLY A 153 -3.72 -13.85 -3.84
C GLY A 153 -2.32 -14.21 -3.37
N TRP A 154 -1.91 -13.53 -2.30
CA TRP A 154 -0.65 -13.71 -1.63
C TRP A 154 -0.87 -13.71 -0.12
N GLY A 155 -0.03 -14.42 0.63
CA GLY A 155 -0.10 -14.38 2.08
C GLY A 155 1.11 -14.95 2.78
N VAL A 156 0.99 -15.05 4.09
CA VAL A 156 1.96 -15.67 4.98
C VAL A 156 1.28 -16.80 5.72
N HIS A 157 1.92 -17.97 5.76
CA HIS A 157 1.43 -19.14 6.47
C HIS A 157 2.49 -19.70 7.41
N TRP A 158 2.06 -20.33 8.50
CA TRP A 158 2.96 -20.84 9.55
C TRP A 158 3.09 -22.37 9.57
N ASP A 159 2.66 -23.08 8.53
CA ASP A 159 2.68 -24.56 8.48
C ASP A 159 4.08 -25.16 8.65
N SER A 160 5.13 -24.42 8.29
CA SER A 160 6.54 -24.82 8.41
C SER A 160 7.15 -24.57 9.79
N THR A 161 6.46 -23.84 10.67
CA THR A 161 6.94 -23.61 12.05
C THR A 161 6.82 -24.86 12.91
N ALA A 162 7.60 -24.94 13.99
CA ALA A 162 7.46 -26.01 14.98
C ALA A 162 6.06 -26.08 15.59
N ALA A 163 5.42 -24.92 15.80
CA ALA A 163 4.07 -24.81 16.33
C ALA A 163 2.98 -25.04 15.27
N LYS A 164 3.30 -24.88 13.98
CA LYS A 164 2.36 -24.84 12.83
C LYS A 164 1.31 -23.72 12.89
N HIS A 165 1.51 -22.73 13.75
CA HIS A 165 0.63 -21.59 13.93
C HIS A 165 1.39 -20.40 14.52
N PHE A 166 0.75 -19.23 14.48
CA PHE A 166 1.16 -18.01 15.15
C PHE A 166 0.10 -17.62 16.20
N ASP A 167 0.55 -17.35 17.42
CA ASP A 167 -0.32 -16.85 18.49
C ASP A 167 -0.42 -15.33 18.43
N ALA A 168 -1.54 -14.85 17.89
CA ALA A 168 -1.89 -13.43 17.82
C ALA A 168 -2.85 -12.98 18.94
N SER A 169 -3.11 -13.82 19.95
CA SER A 169 -4.07 -13.51 21.03
C SER A 169 -3.68 -12.30 21.87
N GLY A 170 -2.38 -11.96 21.88
CA GLY A 170 -1.86 -10.79 22.58
C GLY A 170 -1.97 -9.48 21.81
N PHE A 171 -2.58 -9.44 20.61
CA PHE A 171 -2.67 -8.22 19.80
C PHE A 171 -4.12 -7.77 19.64
N ASP A 172 -4.31 -6.49 19.34
CA ASP A 172 -5.63 -5.87 19.17
C ASP A 172 -5.99 -5.67 17.69
N TYR A 173 -4.99 -5.45 16.85
CA TYR A 173 -5.19 -5.18 15.43
C TYR A 173 -4.10 -5.78 14.55
N PHE A 174 -4.43 -5.94 13.27
CA PHE A 174 -3.52 -6.20 12.18
C PHE A 174 -3.42 -4.95 11.31
N SER A 175 -2.22 -4.52 10.98
CA SER A 175 -1.95 -3.34 10.18
C SER A 175 -0.96 -3.59 9.06
N PHE A 176 -1.10 -2.85 7.98
CA PHE A 176 -0.17 -2.83 6.86
C PHE A 176 -0.30 -1.52 6.11
N TRP A 177 0.78 -1.09 5.47
CA TRP A 177 0.75 0.01 4.52
C TRP A 177 0.46 -0.53 3.12
N VAL A 178 -0.38 0.18 2.36
CA VAL A 178 -0.72 -0.21 1.00
C VAL A 178 -0.86 1.00 0.10
N ARG A 179 -0.37 0.88 -1.14
CA ARG A 179 -0.53 1.86 -2.22
C ARG A 179 -0.97 1.17 -3.50
N GLY A 180 -2.07 1.65 -4.08
CA GLY A 180 -2.57 1.20 -5.37
C GLY A 180 -2.09 2.07 -6.52
N SER A 181 -2.03 1.50 -7.72
CA SER A 181 -1.64 2.22 -8.94
C SER A 181 -2.68 3.24 -9.41
N SER A 182 -3.96 2.90 -9.31
CA SER A 182 -5.11 3.72 -9.70
C SER A 182 -5.72 4.44 -8.49
N GLY A 183 -5.71 3.80 -7.32
CA GLY A 183 -6.36 4.27 -6.10
C GLY A 183 -7.76 3.69 -5.88
N ASP A 184 -8.28 2.93 -6.85
CA ASP A 184 -9.60 2.28 -6.82
C ASP A 184 -9.47 0.75 -6.76
N GLU A 185 -8.27 0.23 -6.55
CA GLU A 185 -8.05 -1.21 -6.36
C GLU A 185 -8.82 -1.74 -5.14
N VAL A 186 -9.34 -2.95 -5.29
CA VAL A 186 -10.17 -3.63 -4.31
C VAL A 186 -9.57 -5.00 -4.07
N PHE A 187 -9.43 -5.38 -2.80
CA PHE A 187 -8.89 -6.67 -2.40
C PHE A 187 -9.56 -7.12 -1.10
N ALA A 188 -9.44 -8.39 -0.76
CA ALA A 188 -9.94 -8.91 0.50
C ALA A 188 -8.79 -9.33 1.42
N ILE A 189 -8.90 -9.00 2.71
CA ILE A 189 -7.93 -9.35 3.75
C ILE A 189 -8.49 -10.57 4.47
N GLY A 190 -7.76 -11.69 4.45
CA GLY A 190 -8.18 -12.96 5.04
C GLY A 190 -7.33 -13.36 6.24
N MET A 191 -7.97 -13.95 7.25
CA MET A 191 -7.30 -14.69 8.32
C MET A 191 -7.90 -16.08 8.45
N LYS A 192 -7.03 -17.09 8.54
CA LYS A 192 -7.43 -18.49 8.72
C LYS A 192 -6.71 -19.09 9.92
N ASP A 193 -7.42 -19.81 10.77
CA ASP A 193 -6.84 -20.55 11.90
C ASP A 193 -6.45 -21.99 11.53
N ALA A 194 -5.81 -22.69 12.47
CA ALA A 194 -5.40 -24.08 12.31
C ALA A 194 -6.57 -25.07 12.16
N ASP A 195 -7.78 -24.67 12.55
CA ASP A 195 -9.02 -25.45 12.39
C ASP A 195 -9.69 -25.19 11.02
N ALA A 196 -8.99 -24.50 10.12
CA ALA A 196 -9.45 -24.11 8.79
C ALA A 196 -10.66 -23.16 8.78
N LYS A 197 -10.95 -22.47 9.88
CA LYS A 197 -11.94 -21.39 9.89
C LYS A 197 -11.30 -20.14 9.31
N GLU A 198 -11.90 -19.60 8.26
CA GLU A 198 -11.42 -18.42 7.57
C GLU A 198 -12.48 -17.32 7.55
N THR A 199 -12.05 -16.09 7.82
CA THR A 199 -12.86 -14.89 7.63
C THR A 199 -12.12 -13.91 6.74
N LYS A 200 -12.82 -13.38 5.74
CA LYS A 200 -12.32 -12.37 4.81
C LYS A 200 -13.15 -11.10 4.92
N ILE A 201 -12.47 -9.96 4.88
CA ILE A 201 -13.09 -8.63 4.87
C ILE A 201 -12.68 -7.87 3.61
N ASP A 202 -13.57 -7.05 3.07
CA ASP A 202 -13.30 -6.25 1.85
C ASP A 202 -12.55 -4.96 2.22
N SER A 203 -11.51 -4.63 1.46
CA SER A 203 -10.71 -3.42 1.66
C SER A 203 -11.53 -2.12 1.54
N LYS A 204 -12.63 -2.12 0.78
CA LYS A 204 -13.51 -0.94 0.60
C LYS A 204 -14.10 -0.42 1.91
N GLU A 205 -14.28 -1.28 2.90
CA GLU A 205 -14.84 -0.90 4.19
C GLU A 205 -13.81 -0.17 5.07
N TRP A 206 -12.52 -0.33 4.76
CA TRP A 206 -11.40 0.14 5.58
C TRP A 206 -10.58 1.26 4.93
N ILE A 207 -10.72 1.46 3.62
CA ILE A 207 -9.92 2.40 2.84
C ILE A 207 -10.83 3.45 2.21
N VAL A 208 -10.62 4.71 2.57
CA VAL A 208 -11.28 5.84 1.91
C VAL A 208 -10.78 5.93 0.47
N THR A 209 -11.71 6.01 -0.48
CA THR A 209 -11.43 6.15 -1.91
C THR A 209 -10.46 7.33 -2.16
N ASN A 210 -9.49 7.16 -3.05
CA ASN A 210 -8.34 8.05 -3.30
C ASN A 210 -7.16 7.99 -2.31
N ALA A 211 -7.35 7.54 -1.05
CA ALA A 211 -6.22 7.41 -0.11
C ALA A 211 -5.20 6.37 -0.61
N LEU A 212 -5.71 5.32 -1.25
CA LEU A 212 -4.92 4.21 -1.77
C LEU A 212 -3.88 4.65 -2.81
N LYS A 213 -4.16 5.66 -3.64
CA LYS A 213 -3.21 6.14 -4.67
C LYS A 213 -1.93 6.74 -4.07
N ASN A 214 -2.06 7.38 -2.92
CA ASN A 214 -0.95 8.05 -2.24
C ASN A 214 -0.26 7.13 -1.22
N GLY A 215 -0.81 5.95 -0.98
CA GLY A 215 -0.38 5.08 0.10
C GLY A 215 -1.09 5.42 1.40
N VAL A 216 -1.63 4.40 2.05
CA VAL A 216 -2.38 4.53 3.30
C VAL A 216 -2.02 3.38 4.23
N GLU A 217 -2.00 3.67 5.52
CA GLU A 217 -1.90 2.64 6.55
C GLU A 217 -3.30 2.13 6.89
N VAL A 218 -3.50 0.82 6.70
CA VAL A 218 -4.75 0.13 7.00
C VAL A 218 -4.57 -0.53 8.35
N ILE A 219 -5.51 -0.29 9.26
CA ILE A 219 -5.53 -0.86 10.60
C ILE A 219 -6.87 -1.57 10.78
N VAL A 220 -6.82 -2.89 10.90
CA VAL A 220 -7.99 -3.76 11.04
C VAL A 220 -8.01 -4.37 12.45
N PRO A 221 -9.03 -4.10 13.27
CA PRO A 221 -9.20 -4.77 14.56
C PRO A 221 -9.33 -6.28 14.40
N LEU A 222 -8.68 -7.07 15.25
CA LEU A 222 -8.78 -8.54 15.19
C LEU A 222 -10.19 -9.07 15.47
N THR A 223 -11.05 -8.24 16.06
CA THR A 223 -12.47 -8.54 16.30
C THR A 223 -13.29 -8.67 15.01
N GLU A 224 -12.83 -8.11 13.90
CA GLU A 224 -13.51 -8.19 12.60
C GLU A 224 -13.43 -9.60 11.99
N PHE A 225 -12.38 -10.36 12.32
CA PHE A 225 -12.21 -11.74 11.88
C PHE A 225 -13.01 -12.71 12.78
N LYS A 226 -14.33 -12.58 12.77
CA LYS A 226 -15.26 -13.36 13.61
C LYS A 226 -15.07 -14.87 13.36
N GLY A 227 -15.14 -15.66 14.42
CA GLY A 227 -15.03 -17.13 14.34
C GLY A 227 -13.62 -17.71 14.20
N VAL A 228 -12.63 -16.90 13.80
CA VAL A 228 -11.22 -17.31 13.70
C VAL A 228 -10.59 -17.37 15.11
N ASN A 229 -9.85 -18.43 15.43
CA ASN A 229 -9.07 -18.53 16.67
C ASN A 229 -7.71 -17.83 16.52
N LYS A 230 -7.53 -16.69 17.21
CA LYS A 230 -6.33 -15.85 17.11
C LYS A 230 -5.13 -16.45 17.82
N GLY A 231 -5.32 -17.37 18.76
CA GLY A 231 -4.23 -18.11 19.39
C GLY A 231 -3.60 -19.16 18.48
N LEU A 232 -4.27 -19.51 17.38
CA LEU A 232 -3.88 -20.58 16.46
C LEU A 232 -3.94 -20.11 15.01
N LEU A 233 -3.47 -18.89 14.71
CA LEU A 233 -3.49 -18.39 13.33
C LEU A 233 -2.59 -19.25 12.44
N ASN A 234 -3.15 -19.77 11.36
CA ASN A 234 -2.44 -20.55 10.36
C ASN A 234 -1.97 -19.68 9.19
N ASN A 235 -2.75 -18.65 8.85
CA ASN A 235 -2.54 -17.88 7.63
C ASN A 235 -3.13 -16.46 7.71
N ILE A 236 -2.43 -15.50 7.12
CA ILE A 236 -2.96 -14.18 6.74
C ILE A 236 -2.79 -14.01 5.24
N SER A 237 -3.80 -13.49 4.56
CA SER A 237 -3.77 -13.36 3.11
C SER A 237 -4.40 -12.07 2.59
N ILE A 238 -3.93 -11.65 1.43
CA ILE A 238 -4.49 -10.61 0.58
C ILE A 238 -4.95 -11.30 -0.69
N SER A 239 -6.26 -11.28 -0.92
CA SER A 239 -6.93 -12.08 -1.94
C SER A 239 -7.71 -11.24 -2.93
N PHE A 240 -7.78 -11.74 -4.16
CA PHE A 240 -8.45 -11.14 -5.29
C PHE A 240 -9.53 -12.09 -5.83
N ASN A 241 -10.76 -11.60 -5.99
CA ASN A 241 -11.87 -12.36 -6.55
C ASN A 241 -12.27 -11.85 -7.94
N ALA A 242 -13.15 -12.59 -8.61
CA ALA A 242 -13.60 -12.31 -9.97
C ALA A 242 -14.26 -10.94 -10.18
N ASN A 243 -14.73 -10.29 -9.11
CA ASN A 243 -15.40 -8.98 -9.15
C ASN A 243 -14.42 -7.81 -8.95
N GLN A 244 -13.14 -8.08 -8.69
CA GLN A 244 -12.14 -7.06 -8.35
C GLN A 244 -11.26 -6.65 -9.54
N GLY A 245 -11.42 -7.30 -10.69
CA GLY A 245 -10.76 -6.93 -11.94
C GLY A 245 -9.24 -7.11 -11.90
N SER A 246 -8.51 -6.11 -12.40
CA SER A 246 -7.04 -6.12 -12.46
C SER A 246 -6.46 -4.87 -11.83
N GLY A 247 -5.27 -4.99 -11.24
CA GLY A 247 -4.58 -3.86 -10.63
C GLY A 247 -3.17 -4.19 -10.16
N SER A 248 -2.54 -3.20 -9.54
CA SER A 248 -1.24 -3.34 -8.90
C SER A 248 -1.28 -2.70 -7.52
N LEU A 249 -0.81 -3.44 -6.52
CA LEU A 249 -0.66 -2.97 -5.13
C LEU A 249 0.82 -3.03 -4.74
N CYS A 250 1.27 -2.00 -4.05
CA CYS A 250 2.48 -2.02 -3.23
C CYS A 250 2.04 -2.18 -1.78
N ILE A 251 2.63 -3.13 -1.06
CA ILE A 251 2.31 -3.44 0.33
C ILE A 251 3.61 -3.42 1.14
N ASP A 252 3.55 -2.86 2.33
CA ASP A 252 4.70 -2.77 3.22
C ASP A 252 4.25 -2.81 4.70
N ASN A 253 5.20 -2.99 5.63
CA ASN A 253 4.99 -2.85 7.08
C ASN A 253 3.81 -3.68 7.64
N LEU A 254 3.69 -4.94 7.25
CA LEU A 254 2.71 -5.86 7.85
C LEU A 254 3.09 -6.09 9.32
N SER A 255 2.10 -5.95 10.20
CA SER A 255 2.32 -6.10 11.63
C SER A 255 1.03 -6.36 12.39
N PHE A 256 1.15 -7.03 13.52
CA PHE A 256 0.18 -7.04 14.59
C PHE A 256 0.59 -6.04 15.67
N GLY A 257 -0.38 -5.26 16.15
CA GLY A 257 -0.15 -4.24 17.16
C GLY A 257 -1.15 -4.32 18.31
N LYS A 258 -0.79 -3.65 19.41
CA LYS A 258 -1.67 -3.41 20.55
C LYS A 258 -2.17 -1.97 20.49
N GLN A 259 -3.42 -1.71 20.86
CA GLN A 259 -3.87 -0.36 21.12
C GLN A 259 -3.01 0.20 22.25
N SER A 260 -2.30 1.28 21.97
CA SER A 260 -1.66 2.02 23.04
C SER A 260 -2.79 2.59 23.90
N THR A 261 -3.05 1.98 25.05
CA THR A 261 -3.73 2.67 26.15
C THR A 261 -2.84 3.84 26.52
N ARG A 262 -3.07 4.99 25.87
CA ARG A 262 -2.56 6.27 26.36
C ARG A 262 -3.20 6.46 27.74
N ALA A 263 -2.41 6.15 28.76
CA ALA A 263 -2.73 6.40 30.16
C ALA A 263 -2.70 7.91 30.44
#